data_AF-A0A239CRB0-F1
#
_entry.id   AF-A0A239CRB0-F1
#
_cell.length_a   1.000
_cell.length_b   1.000
_cell.length_c   1.000
_cell.angle_alpha   90.00
_cell.angle_beta   90.00
_cell.angle_gamma   90.00
#
_symmetry.space_group_name_H-M   'P 1'
#
loop_
_entity.id
_entity.type
_entity.pdbx_description
1 polymer ?
#
loop_
_entity_poly.entity_id
_entity_poly.type
_entity_poly.pdbx_seq_one_letter_code
_entity_poly.pdbx_strand_id
1 'polypeptide(L)' 'MKLQDVFNMSESTVFQCVTQLQATEFLRTLLNEDRVSTVYWDVYKENTCYELSEGIVSYGSTGHFLDNGYSVARFNGWSD' A
#
# COMPACT_ATOMS: atom_id res chain seq x y z
N MET A 1 10.08 -12.06 9.74
CA MET A 1 10.77 -11.03 8.94
C MET A 1 10.25 -9.67 9.39
N LYS A 2 11.10 -8.70 9.73
CA LYS A 2 10.61 -7.36 10.12
C LYS A 2 10.34 -6.56 8.84
N LEU A 3 9.29 -5.74 8.82
CA LEU A 3 8.90 -4.91 7.67
C LEU A 3 10.04 -4.01 7.13
N GLN A 4 10.94 -3.60 8.02
CA GLN A 4 12.14 -2.83 7.70
C GLN A 4 13.17 -3.61 6.87
N ASP A 5 13.09 -4.95 6.88
CA ASP A 5 13.97 -5.83 6.11
C ASP A 5 13.45 -6.05 4.67
N VAL A 6 12.16 -5.81 4.41
CA VAL A 6 11.50 -6.03 3.10
C VAL A 6 11.54 -4.79 2.23
N PHE A 7 11.35 -3.63 2.85
CA PHE A 7 11.44 -2.35 2.17
C PHE A 7 12.69 -1.66 2.63
N ASN A 8 13.62 -1.38 1.72
CA ASN A 8 14.75 -0.52 1.99
C ASN A 8 14.18 0.90 2.23
N MET A 9 13.85 1.23 3.48
CA MET A 9 13.01 2.37 3.91
C MET A 9 13.63 3.76 3.67
N SER A 10 14.60 3.89 2.76
CA SER A 10 15.20 5.18 2.41
C SER A 10 14.35 6.03 1.47
N GLU A 11 13.33 5.46 0.83
CA GLU A 11 12.42 6.18 -0.09
C GLU A 11 10.96 5.83 0.22
N SER A 12 10.08 6.85 0.28
CA SER A 12 8.62 6.66 0.41
C SER A 12 8.13 5.73 -0.70
N THR A 13 7.78 4.50 -0.34
CA THR A 13 7.38 3.50 -1.32
C THR A 13 5.87 3.44 -1.39
N VAL A 14 5.32 3.68 -2.58
CA VAL A 14 3.88 3.67 -2.85
C VAL A 14 3.50 2.40 -3.61
N PHE A 15 2.49 1.70 -3.11
CA PHE A 15 1.98 0.46 -3.69
C PHE A 15 0.55 0.61 -4.18
N GLN A 16 0.33 0.38 -5.47
CA GLN A 16 -1.00 0.22 -6.04
C GLN A 16 -1.51 -1.21 -5.82
N CYS A 17 -2.70 -1.33 -5.24
CA CYS A 17 -3.46 -2.57 -5.26
C CYS A 17 -4.49 -2.50 -6.39
N VAL A 18 -4.60 -3.54 -7.22
CA VAL A 18 -5.58 -3.58 -8.34
C VAL A 18 -6.82 -4.41 -8.02
N THR A 19 -6.84 -5.10 -6.88
CA THR A 19 -8.03 -5.78 -6.35
C THR A 19 -8.22 -5.50 -4.86
N GLN A 20 -9.47 -5.64 -4.37
CA GLN A 20 -9.77 -5.51 -2.93
C GLN A 20 -9.05 -6.57 -2.09
N LEU A 21 -8.85 -7.76 -2.66
CA LEU A 21 -8.10 -8.83 -2.01
C LEU A 21 -6.65 -8.39 -1.75
N GLN A 22 -5.98 -7.88 -2.79
CA GLN A 22 -4.63 -7.32 -2.68
C GLN A 22 -4.55 -6.18 -1.67
N ALA A 23 -5.51 -5.25 -1.68
CA ALA A 23 -5.57 -4.17 -0.69
C ALA A 23 -5.71 -4.69 0.74
N THR A 24 -6.55 -5.71 0.94
CA THR A 24 -6.73 -6.36 2.23
C THR A 24 -5.45 -7.05 2.69
N GLU A 25 -4.83 -7.86 1.83
CA GLU A 25 -3.59 -8.57 2.13
C GLU A 25 -2.43 -7.62 2.40
N PHE A 26 -2.32 -6.55 1.61
CA PHE A 26 -1.31 -5.52 1.80
C PHE A 26 -1.43 -4.88 3.18
N LEU A 27 -2.63 -4.39 3.53
CA LEU A 27 -2.88 -3.74 4.82
C LEU A 27 -2.71 -4.69 6.01
N ARG A 28 -3.18 -5.94 5.90
CA ARG A 28 -3.02 -6.93 6.99
C ARG A 28 -1.57 -7.16 7.33
N THR A 29 -0.74 -7.40 6.31
CA THR A 29 0.69 -7.63 6.51
C THR A 29 1.40 -6.36 6.99
N LEU A 30 1.05 -5.21 6.42
CA LEU A 30 1.68 -3.94 6.75
C LEU A 30 1.40 -3.49 8.20
N LEU A 31 0.15 -3.65 8.65
CA LEU A 31 -0.27 -3.27 9.99
C LEU A 31 -0.06 -4.38 11.03
N ASN A 32 0.26 -5.61 10.57
CA ASN A 32 0.30 -6.82 11.39
C ASN A 32 -1.04 -7.02 12.16
N GLU A 33 -2.15 -6.85 11.44
CA GLU A 33 -3.51 -6.95 11.97
C GLU A 33 -4.37 -7.90 11.12
N ASP A 34 -5.13 -8.79 11.75
CA ASP A 34 -6.04 -9.71 11.03
C ASP A 34 -7.29 -9.00 10.48
N ARG A 35 -7.66 -7.86 11.07
CA ARG A 35 -8.89 -7.12 10.78
C ARG A 35 -8.59 -5.71 10.32
N VAL A 36 -8.31 -5.57 9.03
CA VAL A 36 -8.10 -4.27 8.40
C VAL A 36 -9.37 -3.79 7.71
N SER A 37 -9.67 -2.51 7.88
CA SER A 37 -10.74 -1.85 7.13
C SER A 37 -10.25 -1.55 5.71
N THR A 38 -11.03 -1.97 4.71
CA THR A 38 -10.80 -1.59 3.31
C THR A 38 -11.72 -0.48 2.84
N VAL A 39 -12.27 0.33 3.74
CA VAL A 39 -13.14 1.48 3.38
C VAL A 39 -12.46 2.40 2.36
N TYR A 40 -11.13 2.53 2.41
CA TYR A 40 -10.36 3.32 1.45
C TYR A 40 -10.35 2.73 0.03
N TRP A 41 -10.40 1.41 -0.10
CA TRP A 41 -10.58 0.73 -1.38
C TRP A 41 -11.88 1.16 -2.04
N ASP A 42 -12.94 1.37 -1.27
CA ASP A 42 -14.23 1.75 -1.81
C ASP A 42 -14.26 3.16 -2.43
N VAL A 43 -13.27 3.99 -2.13
CA VAL A 43 -13.14 5.35 -2.68
C VAL A 43 -12.51 5.32 -4.08
N TYR A 44 -11.35 4.65 -4.25
CA TYR A 44 -10.56 4.72 -5.49
C TYR A 44 -10.52 3.41 -6.29
N LYS A 45 -11.04 2.31 -5.73
CA LYS A 45 -11.09 0.97 -6.34
C LYS A 45 -9.71 0.56 -6.88
N GLU A 46 -9.60 0.12 -8.13
CA GLU A 46 -8.35 -0.29 -8.77
C GLU A 46 -7.27 0.81 -8.87
N ASN A 47 -7.64 2.06 -8.60
CA ASN A 47 -6.70 3.17 -8.51
C ASN A 47 -6.20 3.42 -7.08
N THR A 48 -6.54 2.57 -6.10
CA THR A 48 -6.11 2.76 -4.72
C THR A 48 -4.61 2.46 -4.58
N CYS A 49 -3.89 3.44 -4.05
CA CYS A 49 -2.49 3.34 -3.69
C CYS A 49 -2.32 3.53 -2.18
N TYR A 50 -1.31 2.87 -1.62
CA TYR A 50 -0.94 2.94 -0.21
C TYR A 50 0.53 3.33 -0.08
N GLU A 51 0.82 4.32 0.76
CA GLU A 51 2.17 4.74 1.12
C GLU A 51 2.42 4.37 2.58
N LEU A 52 3.57 3.75 2.86
CA LEU A 52 4.07 3.61 4.23
C LEU A 52 5.18 4.64 4.45
N SER A 53 4.92 5.63 5.29
CA SER A 53 5.93 6.62 5.69
C SER A 53 5.91 6.79 7.20
N GLU A 54 7.08 6.72 7.83
CA GLU A 54 7.27 6.88 9.29
C GLU A 54 6.33 6.01 10.16
N GLY A 55 5.93 4.82 9.66
CA GLY A 55 5.01 3.92 10.36
C GLY A 55 3.53 4.28 10.24
N ILE A 56 3.20 5.29 9.43
CA ILE A 56 1.83 5.69 9.10
C ILE A 56 1.49 5.20 7.70
N VAL A 57 0.29 4.63 7.54
CA VAL A 57 -0.27 4.24 6.25
C VAL A 57 -1.14 5.37 5.73
N SER A 58 -0.71 5.97 4.62
CA SER A 58 -1.51 6.92 3.84
C SER A 58 -2.12 6.22 2.63
N TYR A 59 -3.25 6.72 2.13
CA TYR A 59 -3.91 6.20 0.94
C TYR A 59 -4.32 7.32 -0.01
N GLY A 60 -4.43 6.99 -1.29
CA GLY A 60 -4.79 7.96 -2.33
C GLY A 60 -5.04 7.27 -3.67
N SER A 61 -5.39 8.06 -4.69
CA SER A 61 -5.48 7.55 -6.05
C SER A 61 -4.08 7.44 -6.69
N THR A 62 -3.94 6.54 -7.67
CA THR A 62 -2.72 6.45 -8.49
C THR A 62 -2.34 7.79 -9.10
N GLY A 63 -3.32 8.54 -9.62
CA GLY A 63 -3.10 9.88 -10.16
C GLY A 63 -2.53 10.86 -9.12
N HIS A 64 -3.09 10.87 -7.91
CA HIS A 64 -2.60 11.73 -6.83
C HIS A 64 -1.11 11.52 -6.53
N PHE A 65 -0.67 10.26 -6.41
CA PHE A 65 0.74 9.98 -6.11
C PHE A 65 1.66 10.32 -7.29
N LEU A 66 1.25 10.00 -8.52
CA LEU A 66 2.02 10.34 -9.72
C LEU A 66 2.17 11.86 -9.89
N ASP A 67 1.10 12.63 -9.67
CA ASP A 67 1.11 14.10 -9.74
C ASP A 67 2.03 14.73 -8.69
N ASN A 68 2.25 14.05 -7.55
CA ASN A 68 3.18 14.46 -6.49
C ASN A 68 4.60 13.90 -6.67
N GLY A 69 4.90 13.26 -7.81
CA GLY A 69 6.24 12.79 -8.15
C GLY A 69 6.65 11.47 -7.50
N TYR A 70 5.71 10.72 -6.93
CA TYR A 70 5.99 9.41 -6.36
C TYR A 70 6.13 8.35 -7.45
N SER A 71 7.03 7.39 -7.21
CA SER A 71 7.04 6.13 -7.96
C SER A 71 5.99 5.18 -7.39
N VAL A 72 5.11 4.67 -8.24
CA VAL A 72 4.05 3.73 -7.85
C VAL A 72 4.39 2.34 -8.37
N ALA A 73 4.59 1.40 -7.44
CA ALA A 73 4.78 -0.01 -7.75
C ALA A 73 3.45 -0.77 -7.65
N ARG A 74 3.25 -1.79 -8.49
CA ARG A 74 2.09 -2.69 -8.35
C ARG A 74 2.36 -3.75 -7.29
N PHE A 75 1.43 -3.92 -6.37
CA PHE A 75 1.46 -5.01 -5.41
C PHE A 75 0.93 -6.30 -6.05
N ASN A 76 1.77 -7.33 -6.10
CA ASN A 76 1.46 -8.63 -6.70
C ASN A 76 1.37 -9.77 -5.67
N GLY A 77 1.25 -9.44 -4.38
CA GLY A 77 1.30 -10.40 -3.27
C GLY A 77 2.66 -10.43 -2.58
N TRP A 78 2.70 -11.03 -1.40
CA TRP A 78 3.93 -11.32 -0.66
C TRP A 78 4.50 -12.64 -1.15
N SER A 79 5.77 -12.69 -1.53
CA SER A 79 6.45 -13.96 -1.80
C SER A 79 6.69 -14.70 -0.49
N ASP A 80 6.43 -16.01 -0.46
CA ASP A 80 6.70 -16.92 0.67
C ASP A 80 8.19 -17.05 1.00
#